data_AF-A0A426U0X6-F1
#
_entry.id   AF-A0A426U0X6-F1
#
_cell.length_a   1.000
_cell.length_b   1.000
_cell.length_c   1.000
_cell.angle_alpha   90.00
_cell.angle_beta   90.00
_cell.angle_gamma   90.00
#
_symmetry.space_group_name_H-M   'P 1'
#
loop_
_entity.id
_entity.type
_entity.pdbx_description
1 polymer ?
#
loop_
_entity_poly.entity_id
_entity_poly.type
_entity_poly.pdbx_seq_one_letter_code
_entity_poly.pdbx_strand_id
1 'polypeptide(L)'
;TDGYEVKLAGALRPGAARELKLIVSRDGRPVTDLQPYLGAYGHLVALRSGDLAYLHVHPNGEPGDGTTAAGPDISFTATAPSDGSYRLFLDFKHQGKVHTAAFTVRTSETATEDTPPHESADEHSH
;
A
#
# COMPACT_ATOMS: atom_id res chain seq x y z
N THR A 1 -4.05 20.30 6.44
CA THR A 1 -2.89 19.39 6.45
C THR A 1 -1.63 20.23 6.52
N ASP A 2 -0.64 19.84 7.32
CA ASP A 2 0.62 20.59 7.55
C ASP A 2 1.58 20.54 6.34
N GLY A 3 1.03 20.64 5.12
CA GLY A 3 1.74 20.51 3.85
C GLY A 3 1.90 19.06 3.36
N TYR A 4 1.53 18.05 4.16
CA TYR A 4 1.68 16.65 3.78
C TYR A 4 0.62 16.18 2.78
N GLU A 5 1.09 15.41 1.80
CA GLU A 5 0.31 14.59 0.90
C GLU A 5 0.87 13.17 0.93
N VAL A 6 -0.03 12.19 1.01
CA VAL A 6 0.33 10.77 0.91
C VAL A 6 -0.45 10.18 -0.25
N LYS A 7 0.26 9.53 -1.18
CA LYS A 7 -0.33 8.85 -2.32
C LYS A 7 -0.25 7.35 -2.11
N LEU A 8 -1.36 6.65 -2.38
CA LEU A 8 -1.41 5.20 -2.34
C LEU A 8 -1.26 4.64 -3.75
N ALA A 9 -0.33 3.71 -3.94
CA ALA A 9 -0.16 2.90 -5.13
C ALA A 9 -0.35 1.41 -4.80
N GLY A 10 -0.86 0.65 -5.75
CA GLY A 10 -1.26 -0.75 -5.56
C GLY A 10 -2.77 -0.91 -5.36
N ALA A 11 -3.22 -2.15 -5.24
CA ALA A 11 -4.64 -2.49 -5.10
C ALA A 11 -4.84 -3.66 -4.14
N LEU A 12 -5.91 -3.58 -3.34
CA LEU A 12 -6.35 -4.69 -2.51
C LEU A 12 -7.08 -5.74 -3.35
N ARG A 13 -6.74 -7.00 -3.13
CA ARG A 13 -7.39 -8.18 -3.71
C ARG A 13 -7.89 -9.09 -2.58
N PRO A 14 -9.15 -9.54 -2.61
CA PRO A 14 -9.63 -10.54 -1.67
C PRO A 14 -8.80 -11.83 -1.77
N GLY A 15 -8.38 -12.38 -0.63
CA GLY A 15 -7.65 -13.64 -0.53
C GLY A 15 -6.22 -13.65 -1.06
N ALA A 16 -5.71 -12.54 -1.62
CA ALA A 16 -4.37 -12.47 -2.21
C ALA A 16 -3.52 -11.40 -1.54
N ALA A 17 -2.30 -11.78 -1.13
CA ALA A 17 -1.29 -10.85 -0.63
C ALA A 17 -0.80 -9.96 -1.78
N ARG A 18 -0.92 -8.65 -1.61
CA ARG A 18 -0.49 -7.64 -2.58
C ARG A 18 0.32 -6.55 -1.91
N GLU A 19 1.30 -6.03 -2.64
CA GLU A 19 2.04 -4.86 -2.17
C GLU A 19 1.17 -3.60 -2.30
N LEU A 20 1.18 -2.80 -1.24
CA LEU A 20 0.72 -1.42 -1.20
C LEU A 20 1.92 -0.52 -0.93
N LYS A 21 2.03 0.55 -1.70
CA LYS A 21 3.08 1.55 -1.53
C LYS A 21 2.46 2.90 -1.18
N LEU A 22 2.87 3.48 -0.07
CA LEU A 22 2.45 4.79 0.38
C LEU A 22 3.60 5.77 0.21
N ILE A 23 3.38 6.80 -0.59
CA ILE A 23 4.41 7.76 -1.01
C ILE A 23 4.16 9.07 -0.29
N VAL A 24 5.09 9.46 0.59
CA VAL A 24 4.95 10.65 1.42
C VAL A 24 5.66 11.83 0.78
N SER A 25 4.93 12.94 0.64
CA SER A 25 5.48 14.23 0.20
C SER A 25 5.01 15.35 1.12
N ARG A 26 5.78 16.44 1.15
CA ARG A 26 5.42 17.66 1.87
C ARG A 26 5.68 18.85 0.96
N ASP A 27 4.67 19.68 0.76
CA ASP A 27 4.73 20.88 -0.09
C ASP A 27 5.28 20.56 -1.50
N GLY A 28 4.84 19.42 -2.05
CA GLY A 28 5.26 18.92 -3.37
C GLY A 28 6.65 18.27 -3.43
N ARG A 29 7.37 18.16 -2.30
CA ARG A 29 8.70 17.52 -2.24
C ARG A 29 8.64 16.14 -1.58
N PRO A 30 9.32 15.11 -2.11
CA PRO A 30 9.42 13.82 -1.45
C PRO A 30 10.02 13.93 -0.05
N VAL A 31 9.44 13.22 0.93
CA VAL A 31 10.00 13.11 2.28
C VAL A 31 10.96 11.92 2.32
N THR A 32 12.26 12.16 2.50
CA THR A 32 13.31 11.12 2.42
C THR A 32 14.03 10.88 3.74
N ASP A 33 13.52 11.46 4.83
CA ASP A 33 14.08 11.45 6.18
C ASP A 33 13.02 11.06 7.23
N LEU A 34 12.16 10.09 6.87
CA LEU A 34 11.22 9.50 7.80
C LEU A 34 11.95 8.92 9.01
N GLN A 35 11.34 9.10 10.18
CA GLN A 35 11.87 8.59 11.43
C GLN A 35 11.23 7.25 11.77
N PRO A 36 11.97 6.31 12.38
CA PRO A 36 11.40 5.08 12.91
C PRO A 36 10.22 5.33 13.85
N TYR A 37 9.16 4.55 13.67
CA TYR A 37 7.99 4.52 14.54
C TYR A 37 7.46 3.09 14.62
N LEU A 38 7.34 2.56 15.85
CA LEU A 38 6.90 1.18 16.11
C LEU A 38 7.70 0.10 15.32
N GLY A 39 8.99 0.33 15.08
CA GLY A 39 9.88 -0.62 14.40
C GLY A 39 9.90 -0.51 12.87
N ALA A 40 9.14 0.40 12.26
CA ALA A 40 9.10 0.61 10.81
C ALA A 40 9.18 2.12 10.45
N TYR A 41 9.27 2.46 9.17
CA TYR A 41 9.13 3.85 8.70
C TYR A 41 7.65 4.31 8.60
N GLY A 42 6.71 3.39 8.76
CA GLY A 42 5.29 3.68 8.91
C GLY A 42 4.51 2.50 9.48
N HIS A 43 3.35 2.78 10.06
CA HIS A 43 2.43 1.80 10.62
C HIS A 43 1.09 1.89 9.89
N LEU A 44 0.67 0.80 9.23
CA LEU A 44 -0.55 0.77 8.44
C LEU A 44 -1.61 -0.11 9.13
N VAL A 45 -2.71 0.51 9.51
CA VAL A 45 -3.93 -0.19 9.98
C VAL A 45 -4.98 -0.12 8.88
N ALA A 46 -5.66 -1.22 8.61
CA ALA A 46 -6.74 -1.26 7.63
C ALA A 46 -7.95 -1.98 8.20
N LEU A 47 -9.12 -1.33 8.10
CA LEU A 47 -10.38 -1.78 8.68
C LEU A 47 -11.45 -1.89 7.59
N ARG A 48 -12.17 -3.01 7.55
CA ARG A 48 -13.34 -3.16 6.69
C ARG A 48 -14.47 -2.26 7.18
N SER A 49 -15.08 -1.54 6.26
CA SER A 49 -16.27 -0.74 6.54
C SER A 49 -17.44 -1.66 6.86
N GLY A 50 -18.13 -1.42 7.98
CA GLY A 50 -19.32 -2.18 8.39
C GLY A 50 -19.11 -2.98 9.66
N ASP A 51 -18.07 -3.83 9.71
CA ASP A 51 -17.81 -4.74 10.83
C ASP A 51 -16.42 -4.61 11.45
N LEU A 52 -15.62 -3.63 10.98
CA LEU A 52 -14.29 -3.32 11.49
C LEU A 52 -13.32 -4.52 11.46
N ALA A 53 -13.57 -5.48 10.56
CA ALA A 53 -12.65 -6.59 10.36
C ALA A 53 -11.28 -6.06 9.93
N TYR A 54 -10.23 -6.52 10.61
CA TYR A 54 -8.86 -6.10 10.35
C TYR A 54 -8.31 -6.75 9.08
N LEU A 55 -7.53 -5.99 8.33
CA LEU A 55 -6.68 -6.49 7.26
C LEU A 55 -5.38 -7.05 7.88
N HIS A 56 -4.88 -8.15 7.31
CA HIS A 56 -3.54 -8.61 7.65
C HIS A 56 -2.53 -7.75 6.87
N VAL A 57 -1.67 -7.02 7.60
CA VAL A 57 -0.68 -6.10 7.01
C VAL A 57 0.68 -6.33 7.64
N HIS A 58 1.73 -6.37 6.82
CA HIS A 58 3.13 -6.42 7.26
C HIS A 58 3.95 -5.36 6.54
N PRO A 59 4.83 -4.61 7.22
CA PRO A 59 5.81 -3.75 6.54
C PRO A 59 6.82 -4.61 5.78
N ASN A 60 7.27 -4.13 4.62
CA ASN A 60 8.23 -4.84 3.77
C ASN A 60 9.71 -4.48 4.06
N GLY A 61 10.00 -3.79 5.17
CA GLY A 61 11.34 -3.33 5.51
C GLY A 61 11.44 -2.69 6.89
N GLU A 62 12.64 -2.63 7.44
CA GLU A 62 12.90 -2.15 8.80
C GLU A 62 14.04 -1.11 8.85
N PRO A 63 13.96 -0.10 9.73
CA PRO A 63 15.04 0.87 9.87
C PRO A 63 16.37 0.22 10.28
N GLY A 64 17.41 0.45 9.50
CA GLY A 64 18.75 -0.05 9.80
C GLY A 64 19.07 -1.45 9.24
N ASP A 65 18.18 -2.05 8.45
CA ASP A 65 18.43 -3.30 7.72
C ASP A 65 19.46 -3.16 6.57
N GLY A 66 19.84 -1.92 6.23
CA GLY A 66 20.83 -1.60 5.19
C GLY A 66 20.26 -1.52 3.77
N THR A 67 18.96 -1.79 3.57
CA THR A 67 18.31 -1.80 2.27
C THR A 67 17.06 -0.92 2.22
N THR A 68 16.38 -0.73 3.34
CA THR A 68 15.16 0.07 3.46
C THR A 68 15.51 1.56 3.62
N ALA A 69 15.12 2.35 2.63
CA ALA A 69 15.27 3.80 2.67
C ALA A 69 14.27 4.44 3.65
N ALA A 70 14.64 5.58 4.24
CA ALA A 70 13.79 6.39 5.11
C ALA A 70 12.74 7.21 4.33
N GLY A 71 12.05 6.59 3.38
CA GLY A 71 11.10 7.23 2.47
C GLY A 71 11.69 7.57 1.09
N PRO A 72 10.87 8.14 0.18
CA PRO A 72 9.48 8.57 0.38
C PRO A 72 8.47 7.43 0.35
N ASP A 73 8.90 6.26 -0.13
CA ASP A 73 8.09 5.08 -0.26
C ASP A 73 8.08 4.30 1.05
N ILE A 74 6.88 3.94 1.51
CA ILE A 74 6.67 2.99 2.60
C ILE A 74 5.85 1.82 2.01
N SER A 75 6.46 0.64 1.96
CA SER A 75 5.87 -0.56 1.36
C SER A 75 5.29 -1.50 2.42
N PHE A 76 4.11 -2.02 2.15
CA PHE A 76 3.42 -3.01 2.96
C PHE A 76 2.91 -4.16 2.10
N THR A 77 2.92 -5.37 2.63
CA THR A 77 2.15 -6.49 2.08
C THR A 77 0.81 -6.58 2.82
N ALA A 78 -0.29 -6.57 2.06
CA ALA A 78 -1.64 -6.59 2.61
C ALA A 78 -2.51 -7.66 1.93
N THR A 79 -3.33 -8.35 2.71
CA THR A 79 -4.31 -9.35 2.22
C THR A 79 -5.70 -8.98 2.70
N ALA A 80 -6.62 -8.68 1.77
CA ALA A 80 -8.00 -8.43 2.13
C ALA A 80 -8.74 -9.75 2.40
N PRO A 81 -9.44 -9.92 3.53
CA PRO A 81 -10.14 -11.16 3.85
C PRO A 81 -11.37 -11.42 2.96
N SER A 82 -11.97 -10.38 2.38
CA SER A 82 -13.11 -10.48 1.46
C SER A 82 -13.13 -9.29 0.51
N ASP A 83 -14.13 -9.26 -0.38
CA ASP A 83 -14.53 -8.02 -1.04
C ASP A 83 -15.03 -6.99 -0.01
N GLY A 84 -14.90 -5.71 -0.36
CA GLY A 84 -15.44 -4.63 0.45
C GLY A 84 -14.69 -3.31 0.30
N SER A 85 -15.13 -2.34 1.11
CA SER A 85 -14.46 -1.05 1.25
C SER A 85 -13.66 -1.03 2.54
N TYR A 86 -12.39 -0.68 2.45
CA TYR A 86 -11.46 -0.68 3.57
C TYR A 86 -10.98 0.74 3.83
N ARG A 87 -11.00 1.14 5.10
CA ARG A 87 -10.40 2.38 5.58
C ARG A 87 -8.99 2.08 6.07
N LEU A 88 -8.01 2.68 5.40
CA LEU A 88 -6.58 2.58 5.72
C LEU A 88 -6.18 3.81 6.52
N PHE A 89 -5.33 3.61 7.52
CA PHE A 89 -4.69 4.63 8.34
C PHE A 89 -3.20 4.37 8.34
N LEU A 90 -2.44 5.27 7.73
CA LEU A 90 -0.99 5.27 7.80
C LEU A 90 -0.55 6.27 8.86
N ASP A 91 0.14 5.78 9.88
CA ASP A 91 0.92 6.61 10.77
C ASP A 91 2.38 6.62 10.30
N PHE A 92 2.95 7.82 10.12
CA PHE A 92 4.37 8.01 9.81
C PHE A 92 4.95 9.11 10.68
N LYS A 93 6.24 9.03 11.00
CA LYS A 93 6.92 10.02 11.83
C LYS A 93 7.87 10.86 11.00
N HIS A 94 7.70 12.19 11.06
CA HIS A 94 8.60 13.14 10.40
C HIS A 94 8.68 14.43 11.23
N GLN A 95 9.89 14.96 11.38
CA GLN A 95 10.20 16.14 12.20
C GLN A 95 9.72 16.03 13.65
N GLY A 96 9.92 14.86 14.26
CA GLY A 96 9.60 14.60 15.66
C GLY A 96 8.12 14.38 15.95
N LYS A 97 7.23 14.47 14.95
CA LYS A 97 5.78 14.31 15.11
C LYS A 97 5.27 13.11 14.31
N VAL A 98 4.27 12.43 14.86
CA VAL A 98 3.51 11.40 14.14
C VAL A 98 2.37 12.07 13.39
N HIS A 99 2.19 11.68 12.14
CA HIS A 99 1.15 12.16 11.24
C HIS A 99 0.32 10.98 10.76
N THR A 100 -0.99 11.16 10.67
CA THR A 100 -1.91 10.13 10.20
C THR A 100 -2.49 10.54 8.84
N ALA A 101 -2.31 9.69 7.83
CA ALA A 101 -3.01 9.78 6.55
C ALA A 101 -4.10 8.70 6.47
N ALA A 102 -5.27 9.03 5.95
CA ALA A 102 -6.39 8.08 5.86
C ALA A 102 -6.93 7.96 4.43
N PHE A 103 -7.19 6.73 4.00
CA PHE A 103 -7.70 6.42 2.66
C PHE A 103 -8.90 5.49 2.77
N THR A 104 -9.85 5.63 1.86
CA THR A 104 -10.86 4.59 1.63
C THR A 104 -10.58 3.95 0.28
N VAL A 105 -10.32 2.64 0.27
CA VAL A 105 -10.11 1.85 -0.94
C VAL A 105 -11.16 0.77 -1.05
N ARG A 106 -11.54 0.42 -2.28
CA ARG A 106 -12.38 -0.75 -2.55
C ARG A 106 -11.50 -1.85 -3.12
N THR A 107 -11.74 -3.09 -2.71
CA THR A 107 -11.15 -4.25 -3.38
C THR A 107 -11.57 -4.24 -4.84
N SER A 108 -10.62 -4.39 -5.75
CA SER A 108 -10.95 -4.64 -7.16
C SER A 108 -10.93 -6.14 -7.40
N GLU A 109 -11.88 -6.65 -8.18
CA GLU A 109 -11.93 -8.06 -8.57
C GLU A 109 -10.97 -8.37 -9.73
N THR A 110 -10.53 -7.37 -10.50
CA THR A 110 -9.80 -7.59 -11.74
C THR A 110 -8.38 -7.07 -11.67
N ALA A 111 -7.39 -7.97 -11.55
CA ALA A 111 -6.17 -7.77 -12.29
C ALA A 111 -6.53 -8.14 -13.74
N THR A 112 -6.84 -7.16 -14.59
CA THR A 112 -6.51 -7.37 -16.01
C THR A 112 -4.99 -7.39 -16.04
N GLU A 113 -4.42 -8.60 -16.07
CA GLU A 113 -3.18 -8.79 -16.79
C GLU A 113 -3.35 -8.10 -18.14
N ASP A 114 -2.44 -7.18 -18.43
CA ASP A 114 -2.23 -6.64 -19.75
C ASP A 114 -1.66 -7.80 -20.59
N THR A 115 -2.53 -8.74 -20.95
CA THR A 115 -2.23 -9.78 -21.94
C THR A 115 -2.49 -9.14 -23.30
N PRO A 116 -1.45 -8.83 -24.11
CA PRO A 116 -1.72 -8.55 -25.52
C PRO A 116 -2.35 -9.80 -26.13
N PRO A 117 -3.36 -9.66 -27.01
CA PRO A 117 -3.94 -10.80 -27.68
C PRO A 117 -2.86 -11.40 -28.57
N HIS A 118 -2.38 -12.61 -28.26
CA HIS A 118 -1.72 -13.41 -29.27
C HIS A 118 -2.75 -14.37 -29.85
N GLU A 119 -2.91 -14.20 -31.15
CA GLU A 119 -3.91 -14.79 -32.02
C GLU A 119 -4.03 -16.30 -31.87
N SER A 120 -5.28 -16.75 -31.92
CA SER A 120 -5.65 -18.08 -32.35
C SER A 120 -5.06 -18.34 -33.73
N ALA A 121 -4.18 -19.33 -33.83
CA ALA A 121 -3.97 -20.06 -35.08
C ALA A 121 -4.52 -21.46 -34.87
N ASP A 122 -5.80 -21.63 -35.21
CA ASP A 122 -6.27 -22.87 -35.80
C ASP A 122 -5.39 -23.16 -37.03
N GLU A 123 -4.80 -24.36 -37.11
CA GLU A 123 -4.78 -25.10 -38.36
C GLU A 123 -4.51 -26.60 -38.11
N HIS A 124 -5.54 -27.38 -38.41
CA HIS A 124 -5.52 -28.81 -38.66
C HIS A 124 -4.95 -29.11 -40.07
N SER A 125 -4.55 -30.38 -40.27
CA SER A 125 -4.03 -31.05 -41.48
C SER A 125 -2.51 -30.95 -41.71
N HIS A 126 -1.76 -32.01 -42.03
CA HIS A 126 -2.06 -33.35 -42.56
C HIS A 126 -1.21 -34.43 -41.88
#